data_AF-A0A946ACE0-F1
#
_entry.id   AF-A0A946ACE0-F1
#
_cell.length_a   1.000
_cell.length_b   1.000
_cell.length_c   1.000
_cell.angle_alpha   90.00
_cell.angle_beta   90.00
_cell.angle_gamma   90.00
#
_symmetry.space_group_name_H-M   'P 1'
#
loop_
_entity.id
_entity.type
_entity.pdbx_description
1 polymer ?
#
loop_
_entity_poly.entity_id
_entity_poly.type
_entity_poly.pdbx_seq_one_letter_code
_entity_poly.pdbx_strand_id
1 'polypeptide(L)'
;MNDTPMDGAITRTSDRGLNQELAYAGVPSFMRRRYTKDLQGVDIAFTGIPFDHSTMNRPGARYGPRAVREQSALLAWGAAYRWDFSPFEICNVVDYGDCGFDHGKLDEIPQRIEAHTAGILKQGAAALT
;
A
#
# COMPACT_ATOMS: atom_id res chain seq x y z
N MET A 1 0.44 -9.87 -30.84
CA MET A 1 -0.52 -9.70 -29.72
C MET A 1 0.19 -8.82 -28.71
N ASN A 2 -0.37 -7.66 -28.35
CA ASN A 2 0.22 -6.90 -27.26
C ASN A 2 -0.08 -7.68 -25.98
N ASP A 3 0.97 -8.11 -25.27
CA ASP A 3 0.83 -8.77 -23.98
C ASP A 3 0.07 -7.85 -23.02
N THR A 4 -0.91 -8.41 -22.32
CA THR A 4 -1.54 -7.72 -21.18
C THR A 4 -0.51 -7.68 -20.06
N PRO A 5 -0.01 -6.49 -19.65
CA PRO A 5 0.97 -6.41 -18.59
C PRO A 5 0.37 -6.96 -17.30
N MET A 6 1.06 -7.90 -16.66
CA MET A 6 0.66 -8.49 -15.37
C MET A 6 1.78 -8.29 -14.35
N ASP A 7 1.40 -8.36 -13.06
CA ASP A 7 2.34 -8.29 -11.94
C ASP A 7 3.13 -6.97 -11.89
N GLY A 8 2.48 -5.89 -12.32
CA GLY A 8 3.10 -4.57 -12.38
C GLY A 8 3.62 -4.11 -11.03
N ALA A 9 3.05 -4.59 -9.92
CA ALA A 9 3.53 -4.30 -8.58
C ALA A 9 5.01 -4.67 -8.35
N ILE A 10 5.56 -5.63 -9.11
CA ILE A 10 6.96 -6.07 -9.00
C ILE A 10 7.76 -5.90 -10.29
N THR A 11 7.10 -5.74 -11.45
CA THR A 11 7.78 -5.62 -12.75
C THR A 11 7.93 -4.18 -13.24
N ARG A 12 7.10 -3.24 -12.79
CA ARG A 12 7.15 -1.85 -13.26
C ARG A 12 8.36 -1.11 -12.68
N THR A 13 8.92 -0.18 -13.47
CA THR A 13 10.02 0.70 -13.04
C THR A 13 9.56 2.11 -12.64
N SER A 14 8.32 2.48 -12.97
CA SER A 14 7.73 3.78 -12.65
C SER A 14 6.76 3.70 -11.48
N ASP A 15 6.81 4.70 -10.60
CA ASP A 15 5.87 4.88 -9.50
C ASP A 15 4.65 5.73 -9.89
N ARG A 16 4.46 6.02 -11.19
CA ARG A 16 3.27 6.66 -11.78
C ARG A 16 2.57 5.75 -12.80
N GLY A 17 1.40 6.20 -13.22
CA GLY A 17 0.58 5.58 -14.26
C GLY A 17 -0.41 4.57 -13.70
N LEU A 18 -1.48 4.39 -14.48
CA LEU A 18 -2.46 3.32 -14.29
C LEU A 18 -1.89 2.00 -14.81
N ASN A 19 -2.33 0.89 -14.22
CA ASN A 19 -2.06 -0.43 -14.76
C ASN A 19 -3.36 -1.23 -14.88
N GLN A 20 -3.64 -1.72 -16.08
CA GLN A 20 -4.80 -2.56 -16.34
C GLN A 20 -4.39 -4.03 -16.27
N GLU A 21 -4.54 -4.59 -15.08
CA GLU A 21 -4.32 -6.03 -14.82
C GLU A 21 -5.67 -6.75 -14.67
N LEU A 22 -5.65 -8.06 -14.87
CA LEU A 22 -6.80 -8.91 -14.53
C LEU A 22 -7.07 -8.81 -13.03
N ALA A 23 -8.22 -8.27 -12.64
CA ALA A 23 -8.53 -7.96 -11.24
C ALA A 23 -8.46 -9.18 -10.30
N TYR A 24 -8.71 -10.38 -10.81
CA TYR A 24 -8.70 -11.66 -10.09
C TYR A 24 -7.32 -12.37 -10.07
N ALA A 25 -6.27 -11.77 -10.64
CA ALA A 25 -4.93 -12.33 -10.69
C ALA A 25 -3.87 -11.28 -10.33
N GLY A 26 -2.60 -11.66 -10.39
CA GLY A 26 -1.44 -10.77 -10.19
C GLY A 26 -1.14 -10.42 -8.72
N VAL A 27 0.06 -9.88 -8.47
CA VAL A 27 0.54 -9.53 -7.13
C VAL A 27 -0.37 -8.50 -6.42
N PRO A 28 -0.89 -8.80 -5.21
CA PRO A 28 -1.84 -7.92 -4.50
C PRO A 28 -1.11 -6.86 -3.66
N SER A 29 -0.60 -5.82 -4.30
CA SER A 29 -0.28 -4.55 -3.64
C SER A 29 -1.49 -3.61 -3.63
N PHE A 30 -1.46 -2.60 -2.75
CA PHE A 30 -2.49 -1.57 -2.68
C PHE A 30 -2.66 -0.89 -4.04
N MET A 31 -3.87 -0.97 -4.61
CA MET A 31 -4.24 -0.46 -5.93
C MET A 31 -3.21 -0.80 -7.03
N ARG A 32 -2.61 -2.00 -6.94
CA ARG A 32 -1.54 -2.48 -7.82
C ARG A 32 -0.33 -1.56 -7.85
N ARG A 33 -0.04 -0.74 -6.83
CA ARG A 33 1.16 0.11 -6.80
C ARG A 33 2.45 -0.71 -6.71
N ARG A 34 3.58 -0.13 -7.11
CA ARG A 34 4.87 -0.82 -7.01
C ARG A 34 5.19 -1.12 -5.55
N TYR A 35 5.59 -2.35 -5.25
CA TYR A 35 6.14 -2.70 -3.94
C TYR A 35 7.58 -2.21 -3.85
N THR A 36 7.87 -1.38 -2.85
CA THR A 36 9.25 -0.96 -2.59
C THR A 36 9.44 -0.44 -1.17
N LYS A 37 10.68 -0.51 -0.68
CA LYS A 37 11.11 0.17 0.53
C LYS A 37 11.92 1.43 0.25
N ASP A 38 12.21 1.70 -1.03
CA ASP A 38 12.87 2.93 -1.46
C ASP A 38 11.81 4.01 -1.68
N LEU A 39 11.92 5.10 -0.93
CA LEU A 39 10.99 6.23 -0.99
C LEU A 39 11.57 7.44 -1.72
N GLN A 40 12.71 7.29 -2.41
CA GLN A 40 13.30 8.40 -3.15
C GLN A 40 12.33 8.93 -4.23
N GLY A 41 11.89 10.17 -4.07
CA GLY A 41 10.95 10.82 -5.00
C GLY A 41 9.51 10.32 -4.90
N VAL A 42 9.17 9.51 -3.90
CA VAL A 42 7.80 9.05 -3.65
C VAL A 42 7.01 10.16 -2.96
N ASP A 43 5.80 10.45 -3.47
CA ASP A 43 4.90 11.44 -2.88
C ASP A 43 4.05 10.79 -1.77
N ILE A 44 3.56 9.56 -2.00
CA ILE A 44 2.67 8.85 -1.09
C ILE A 44 3.10 7.38 -0.96
N ALA A 45 3.31 6.93 0.28
CA ALA A 45 3.58 5.55 0.62
C ALA A 45 2.36 4.96 1.34
N PHE A 46 1.71 3.96 0.73
CA PHE A 46 0.74 3.14 1.43
C PHE A 46 1.48 2.18 2.37
N THR A 47 1.05 2.08 3.63
CA THR A 47 1.62 1.11 4.56
C THR A 47 0.57 0.55 5.51
N GLY A 48 0.61 -0.75 5.78
CA GLY A 48 -0.32 -1.38 6.72
C GLY A 48 0.20 -1.44 8.15
N ILE A 49 -0.69 -1.25 9.13
CA ILE A 49 -0.44 -1.58 10.54
C ILE A 49 -1.32 -2.79 10.92
N PRO A 50 -0.79 -4.02 10.87
CA PRO A 50 -1.56 -5.24 11.16
C PRO A 50 -1.75 -5.46 12.66
N PHE A 51 -2.50 -4.57 13.32
CA PHE A 51 -2.67 -4.56 14.78
C PHE A 51 -4.15 -4.60 15.21
N ASP A 52 -4.46 -5.38 16.24
CA ASP A 52 -5.80 -5.41 16.85
C ASP A 52 -5.81 -5.75 18.36
N HIS A 53 -4.67 -5.66 19.07
CA HIS A 53 -4.61 -6.01 20.50
C HIS A 53 -5.42 -5.06 21.40
N SER A 54 -5.78 -3.87 20.91
CA SER A 54 -6.67 -2.93 21.61
C SER A 54 -8.16 -3.20 21.39
N THR A 55 -8.52 -4.29 20.69
CA THR A 55 -9.92 -4.62 20.40
C THR A 55 -10.60 -5.28 21.59
N MET A 56 -11.74 -4.74 22.03
CA MET A 56 -12.44 -5.25 23.23
C MET A 56 -13.39 -6.43 22.99
N ASN A 57 -13.81 -6.69 21.75
CA ASN A 57 -14.80 -7.73 21.43
C ASN A 57 -14.27 -8.73 20.39
N ARG A 58 -14.42 -8.42 19.10
CA ARG A 58 -14.07 -9.36 18.01
C ARG A 58 -12.75 -8.98 17.37
N PRO A 59 -11.66 -9.74 17.55
CA PRO A 59 -10.40 -9.50 16.86
C PRO A 59 -10.51 -9.82 15.37
N GLY A 60 -9.53 -9.38 14.58
CA GLY A 60 -9.47 -9.60 13.14
C GLY A 60 -8.93 -8.41 12.35
N ALA A 61 -8.90 -7.21 12.92
CA ALA A 61 -8.40 -6.01 12.24
C ALA A 61 -6.92 -6.13 11.84
N ARG A 62 -6.13 -7.01 12.49
CA ARG A 62 -4.76 -7.32 12.07
C ARG A 62 -4.64 -7.85 10.63
N TYR A 63 -5.72 -8.43 10.08
CA TYR A 63 -5.77 -8.91 8.70
C TYR A 63 -6.25 -7.83 7.70
N GLY A 64 -6.68 -6.67 8.22
CA GLY A 64 -7.25 -5.57 7.45
C GLY A 64 -6.37 -5.08 6.30
N PRO A 65 -5.07 -4.76 6.52
CA PRO A 65 -4.21 -4.28 5.43
C PRO A 65 -4.14 -5.24 4.24
N ARG A 66 -4.11 -6.56 4.50
CA ARG A 66 -4.13 -7.57 3.42
C ARG A 66 -5.46 -7.57 2.67
N ALA A 67 -6.57 -7.54 3.40
CA ALA A 67 -7.91 -7.51 2.79
C ALA A 67 -8.14 -6.25 1.95
N VAL A 68 -7.66 -5.08 2.43
CA VAL A 68 -7.73 -3.82 1.67
C VAL A 68 -6.96 -3.92 0.36
N ARG A 69 -5.73 -4.45 0.38
CA ARG A 69 -4.93 -4.65 -0.85
C ARG A 69 -5.66 -5.52 -1.87
N GLU A 70 -6.20 -6.66 -1.43
CA GLU A 70 -6.92 -7.58 -2.31
C GLU A 70 -8.13 -6.91 -2.96
N GLN A 71 -8.98 -6.23 -2.18
CA GLN A 71 -10.18 -5.57 -2.70
C GLN A 71 -9.85 -4.35 -3.57
N SER A 72 -8.75 -3.66 -3.30
CA SER A 72 -8.33 -2.46 -4.04
C SER A 72 -7.96 -2.74 -5.51
N ALA A 73 -7.74 -4.01 -5.88
CA ALA A 73 -7.50 -4.42 -7.27
C ALA A 73 -8.63 -3.98 -8.22
N LEU A 74 -9.87 -3.92 -7.74
CA LEU A 74 -11.04 -3.50 -8.52
C LEU A 74 -11.00 -2.01 -8.90
N LEU A 75 -10.17 -1.21 -8.23
CA LEU A 75 -10.09 0.23 -8.38
C LEU A 75 -8.81 0.70 -9.11
N ALA A 76 -7.90 -0.21 -9.46
CA ALA A 76 -6.57 0.13 -9.97
C ALA A 76 -6.51 0.50 -11.46
N TRP A 77 -7.55 0.16 -12.23
CA TRP A 77 -7.54 0.19 -13.71
C TRP A 77 -7.86 1.57 -14.32
N GLY A 78 -8.34 2.53 -13.52
CA GLY A 78 -8.85 3.81 -14.02
C GLY A 78 -8.95 4.89 -12.95
N ALA A 79 -9.36 6.09 -13.36
CA ALA A 79 -9.72 7.16 -12.45
C ALA A 79 -10.93 6.76 -11.58
N ALA A 80 -10.99 7.30 -10.37
CA ALA A 80 -12.16 7.13 -9.51
C ALA A 80 -13.41 7.73 -10.19
N TYR A 81 -14.57 7.13 -9.94
CA TYR A 81 -15.82 7.62 -10.53
C TYR A 81 -16.06 9.09 -10.19
N ARG A 82 -16.38 9.90 -11.20
CA ARG A 82 -16.53 11.38 -11.15
C ARG A 82 -15.25 12.19 -10.90
N TRP A 83 -14.09 11.56 -10.99
CA TRP A 83 -12.82 12.30 -11.02
C TRP A 83 -12.37 12.43 -12.47
N ASP A 84 -11.97 13.65 -12.85
CA ASP A 84 -11.44 13.93 -14.18
C ASP A 84 -9.95 13.57 -14.32
N PHE A 85 -9.33 13.03 -13.27
CA PHE A 85 -7.93 12.62 -13.22
C PHE A 85 -7.74 11.37 -12.35
N SER A 86 -6.65 10.63 -12.61
CA SER A 86 -6.16 9.60 -11.68
C SER A 86 -5.06 10.16 -10.79
N PRO A 87 -5.11 9.95 -9.45
CA PRO A 87 -4.02 10.35 -8.56
C PRO A 87 -2.68 9.68 -8.95
N PHE A 88 -2.74 8.52 -9.59
CA PHE A 88 -1.55 7.78 -10.02
C PHE A 88 -0.83 8.38 -11.21
N GLU A 89 -1.49 9.27 -11.96
CA GLU A 89 -0.86 9.98 -13.09
C GLU A 89 -0.09 11.21 -12.61
N ILE A 90 -0.50 11.80 -11.49
CA ILE A 90 0.05 13.05 -10.97
C ILE A 90 0.95 12.89 -9.74
N CYS A 91 0.84 11.78 -9.01
CA CYS A 91 1.64 11.45 -7.82
C CYS A 91 2.43 10.15 -8.00
N ASN A 92 3.64 10.11 -7.45
CA ASN A 92 4.43 8.90 -7.25
C ASN A 92 3.89 8.15 -6.02
N VAL A 93 3.19 7.04 -6.26
CA VAL A 93 2.55 6.25 -5.18
C VAL A 93 3.10 4.84 -5.17
N VAL A 94 3.49 4.37 -3.98
CA VAL A 94 4.04 3.02 -3.76
C VAL A 94 3.31 2.29 -2.65
N ASP A 95 3.41 0.96 -2.65
CA ASP A 95 3.08 0.13 -1.50
C ASP A 95 4.38 -0.16 -0.73
N TYR A 96 4.48 0.42 0.46
CA TYR A 96 5.62 0.25 1.35
C TYR A 96 5.54 -1.05 2.17
N GLY A 97 4.49 -1.86 2.00
CA GLY A 97 4.25 -3.04 2.82
C GLY A 97 3.78 -2.68 4.22
N ASP A 98 4.09 -3.51 5.20
CA ASP A 98 3.55 -3.39 6.56
C ASP A 98 4.62 -2.99 7.58
N CYS A 99 4.15 -2.40 8.70
CA CYS A 99 4.96 -2.20 9.89
C CYS A 99 5.13 -3.53 10.64
N GLY A 100 6.38 -3.98 10.78
CA GLY A 100 6.71 -5.16 11.56
C GLY A 100 6.99 -4.82 13.03
N PHE A 101 6.40 -5.59 13.95
CA PHE A 101 6.65 -5.49 15.38
C PHE A 101 6.51 -6.87 16.04
N ASP A 102 7.09 -7.02 17.23
CA ASP A 102 7.00 -8.26 18.02
C ASP A 102 5.67 -8.31 18.78
N HIS A 103 4.82 -9.29 18.45
CA HIS A 103 3.52 -9.48 19.09
C HIS A 103 3.61 -9.82 20.59
N GLY A 104 4.76 -10.32 21.06
CA GLY A 104 4.98 -10.62 22.47
C GLY A 104 5.34 -9.40 23.32
N LYS A 105 5.70 -8.27 22.69
CA LYS A 105 6.19 -7.07 23.36
C LYS A 105 5.25 -5.88 23.16
N LEU A 106 4.08 -5.97 23.77
CA LEU A 106 2.99 -5.02 23.57
C LEU A 106 3.34 -3.58 23.97
N ASP A 107 4.21 -3.42 24.96
CA ASP A 107 4.73 -2.14 25.44
C ASP A 107 5.64 -1.44 24.42
N GLU A 108 6.36 -2.19 23.58
CA GLU A 108 7.20 -1.63 22.51
C GLU A 108 6.38 -1.22 21.27
N ILE A 109 5.19 -1.78 21.04
CA ILE A 109 4.42 -1.62 19.78
C ILE A 109 4.13 -0.15 19.44
N PRO A 110 3.65 0.71 20.36
CA PRO A 110 3.39 2.12 20.04
C PRO A 110 4.63 2.83 19.48
N GLN A 111 5.79 2.61 20.10
CA GLN A 111 7.07 3.19 19.68
C GLN A 111 7.52 2.64 18.33
N ARG A 112 7.26 1.35 18.04
CA ARG A 112 7.56 0.75 16.72
C ARG A 112 6.71 1.37 15.61
N ILE A 113 5.42 1.56 15.85
CA ILE A 113 4.50 2.17 14.89
C ILE A 113 4.89 3.63 14.64
N GLU A 114 5.19 4.39 15.71
CA GLU A 114 5.68 5.76 15.60
C GLU A 114 6.97 5.84 14.77
N ALA A 115 7.97 5.00 15.07
CA ALA A 115 9.24 4.98 14.35
C ALA A 115 9.08 4.59 12.87
N HIS A 116 8.16 3.66 12.57
CA HIS A 116 7.85 3.25 11.19
C HIS A 116 7.29 4.43 10.39
N THR A 117 6.26 5.10 10.90
CA THR A 117 5.64 6.25 10.24
C THR A 117 6.62 7.43 10.15
N ALA A 118 7.38 7.71 11.21
CA ALA A 118 8.41 8.74 11.20
C ALA A 118 9.50 8.47 10.16
N GLY A 119 9.87 7.21 9.96
CA GLY A 119 10.85 6.80 8.94
C GLY A 119 10.37 7.05 7.50
N ILE A 120 9.07 6.91 7.23
CA ILE A 120 8.45 7.26 5.95
C ILE A 120 8.47 8.78 5.75
N LEU A 121 7.97 9.53 6.74
CA LEU A 121 7.89 10.99 6.69
C LEU A 121 9.28 11.65 6.53
N LYS A 122 10.31 11.11 7.19
CA LYS A 122 11.69 11.61 7.08
C LYS A 122 12.26 11.50 5.67
N GLN A 123 11.77 10.55 4.86
CA GLN A 123 12.16 10.39 3.46
C GLN A 123 11.37 11.31 2.51
N GLY A 124 10.44 12.11 3.03
CA GLY A 124 9.67 13.11 2.27
C GLY A 124 8.34 12.62 1.71
N ALA A 125 8.01 11.33 1.87
CA ALA A 125 6.72 10.78 1.42
C ALA A 125 5.64 10.96 2.50
N ALA A 126 4.40 11.21 2.09
CA ALA A 126 3.24 11.12 2.97
C ALA A 126 2.91 9.64 3.28
N ALA A 127 2.56 9.34 4.53
CA ALA A 127 2.10 8.01 4.92
C ALA A 127 0.57 7.90 4.78
N LEU A 128 0.10 6.96 3.96
CA LEU A 128 -1.29 6.53 3.90
C LEU A 128 -1.40 5.18 4.61
N THR A 129 -2.14 5.12 5.72
CA THR A 129 -2.13 3.99 6.65
C THR A 129 -3.51 3.39 6.85
#